data_AF-A0A359BCX6-F1
#
_entry.id   AF-A0A359BCX6-F1
#
_cell.length_a   1.000
_cell.length_b   1.000
_cell.length_c   1.000
_cell.angle_alpha   90.00
_cell.angle_beta   90.00
_cell.angle_gamma   90.00
#
_symmetry.space_group_name_H-M   'P 1'
#
loop_
_entity.id
_entity.type
_entity.pdbx_description
1 polymer ?
#
loop_
_entity_poly.entity_id
_entity_poly.type
_entity_poly.pdbx_seq_one_letter_code
_entity_poly.pdbx_strand_id
1 'polypeptide(L)'
;MNENETLYYVGIKFLGNDKSYYFSTSFNDLKEGDLVVVETAGGLEMGKVSTPLTQINEYKGSLELKAILRKPTKDDLIDYNFNLEQGKKALNITKKEVEKLELPMDLLDAVYTLDGTKITITYTSSEKRVDFRELLKKLVHLIPARIELRQIASRDKAKMVGGIGICGLPLCCSTFLTQFEGISIAKAKNQMLTLNIPKL
;
A
#
# COMPACT_ATOMS: atom_id res chain seq x y z
N MET A 1 8.79 -12.16 -32.92
CA MET A 1 9.67 -12.03 -31.74
C MET A 1 9.96 -10.54 -31.63
N ASN A 2 9.10 -9.78 -30.94
CA ASN A 2 9.33 -8.35 -30.71
C ASN A 2 9.64 -8.18 -29.23
N GLU A 3 10.92 -8.29 -28.90
CA GLU A 3 11.46 -7.87 -27.60
C GLU A 3 11.34 -6.35 -27.53
N ASN A 4 10.28 -5.86 -26.90
CA ASN A 4 10.28 -4.49 -26.38
C ASN A 4 11.41 -4.42 -25.35
N GLU A 5 12.59 -3.93 -25.75
CA GLU A 5 13.67 -3.68 -24.80
C GLU A 5 13.14 -2.72 -23.72
N THR A 6 12.96 -3.25 -22.51
CA THR A 6 12.70 -2.47 -21.32
C THR A 6 13.97 -1.70 -20.98
N LEU A 7 14.01 -0.43 -21.40
CA LEU A 7 15.20 0.43 -21.33
C LEU A 7 15.30 1.19 -20.01
N TYR A 8 14.18 1.40 -19.32
CA TYR A 8 14.09 2.26 -18.16
C TYR A 8 13.36 1.59 -17.00
N TYR A 9 13.51 2.18 -15.81
CA TYR A 9 12.71 1.88 -14.64
C TYR A 9 12.22 3.16 -13.96
N VAL A 10 11.09 3.05 -13.27
CA VAL A 10 10.49 4.12 -12.46
C VAL A 10 9.89 3.55 -11.18
N GLY A 11 9.91 4.35 -10.12
CA GLY A 11 9.18 4.07 -8.89
C GLY A 11 7.73 4.54 -9.01
N ILE A 12 6.79 3.66 -8.73
CA ILE A 12 5.34 3.91 -8.75
C ILE A 12 4.80 3.86 -7.32
N LYS A 13 4.02 4.87 -6.93
CA LYS A 13 3.23 4.86 -5.69
C LYS A 13 1.77 4.58 -6.00
N PHE A 14 1.17 3.76 -5.15
CA PHE A 14 -0.26 3.40 -5.23
C PHE A 14 -1.06 4.19 -4.19
N LEU A 15 -2.35 4.36 -4.45
CA LEU A 15 -3.25 4.96 -3.47
C LEU A 15 -3.31 4.09 -2.20
N GLY A 16 -3.25 4.72 -1.03
CA GLY A 16 -3.27 3.99 0.25
C GLY A 16 -1.96 3.26 0.58
N ASN A 17 -0.88 3.53 -0.18
CA ASN A 17 0.45 3.00 0.12
C ASN A 17 1.53 4.06 -0.09
N ASP A 18 2.31 4.34 0.95
CA ASP A 18 3.41 5.30 0.86
C ASP A 18 4.71 4.67 0.33
N LYS A 19 4.77 3.35 0.17
CA LYS A 19 5.92 2.66 -0.44
C LYS A 19 5.87 2.82 -1.96
N SER A 20 6.98 3.29 -2.52
CA SER A 20 7.23 3.22 -3.96
C SER A 20 7.69 1.81 -4.33
N TYR A 21 7.13 1.27 -5.40
CA TYR A 21 7.54 0.00 -6.00
C TYR A 21 8.15 0.28 -7.36
N TYR A 22 9.25 -0.38 -7.70
CA TYR A 22 9.92 -0.16 -8.96
C TYR A 22 9.35 -1.06 -10.05
N PHE A 23 9.14 -0.48 -11.23
CA PHE A 23 8.65 -1.16 -12.42
C PHE A 23 9.53 -0.79 -13.62
N SER A 24 9.70 -1.72 -14.54
CA SER A 24 10.39 -1.50 -15.81
C SER A 24 9.44 -0.91 -16.85
N THR A 25 9.98 -0.15 -17.80
CA THR A 25 9.18 0.51 -18.83
C THR A 25 9.99 0.75 -20.10
N SER A 26 9.32 0.66 -21.24
CA SER A 26 9.85 1.08 -22.54
C SER A 26 9.40 2.50 -22.93
N PHE A 27 8.51 3.12 -22.13
CA PHE A 27 8.08 4.50 -22.35
C PHE A 27 9.21 5.47 -21.97
N ASN A 28 9.62 6.32 -22.90
CA ASN A 28 10.71 7.29 -22.72
C ASN A 28 10.23 8.69 -22.30
N ASP A 29 8.92 8.90 -22.19
CA ASP A 29 8.29 10.20 -21.97
C ASP A 29 7.50 10.29 -20.66
N LEU A 30 7.64 9.30 -19.77
CA LEU A 30 7.03 9.31 -18.44
C LEU A 30 7.69 10.36 -17.52
N LYS A 31 6.87 11.15 -16.85
CA LYS A 31 7.29 12.16 -15.88
C LYS A 31 6.77 11.85 -14.50
N GLU A 32 7.42 12.43 -13.50
CA GLU A 32 6.90 12.41 -12.14
C GLU A 32 5.49 12.97 -12.09
N GLY A 33 4.61 12.20 -11.46
CA GLY A 33 3.20 12.53 -11.32
C GLY A 33 2.28 11.98 -12.41
N ASP A 34 2.82 11.41 -13.48
CA ASP A 34 2.01 10.73 -14.49
C ASP A 34 1.31 9.50 -13.89
N LEU A 35 0.11 9.22 -14.39
CA LEU A 35 -0.63 8.01 -14.05
C LEU A 35 -0.27 6.90 -15.03
N VAL A 36 -0.14 5.69 -14.51
CA VAL A 36 0.21 4.49 -15.28
C VAL A 36 -0.58 3.29 -14.75
N VAL A 37 -0.86 2.35 -15.64
CA VAL A 37 -1.56 1.10 -15.31
C VAL A 37 -0.53 -0.02 -15.24
N VAL A 38 -0.55 -0.76 -14.14
CA VAL A 38 0.36 -1.88 -13.87
C VAL A 38 -0.40 -3.08 -13.31
N GLU A 39 0.16 -4.26 -13.50
CA GLU A 39 -0.37 -5.50 -12.91
C GLU A 39 0.45 -5.91 -11.69
N THR A 40 -0.17 -5.82 -10.52
CA THR A 40 0.44 -6.24 -9.26
C THR A 40 -0.04 -7.65 -8.87
N ALA A 41 0.46 -8.21 -7.77
CA ALA A 41 -0.11 -9.44 -7.23
C ALA A 41 -1.59 -9.27 -6.83
N GLY A 42 -2.04 -8.03 -6.65
CA GLY A 42 -3.41 -7.70 -6.29
C GLY A 42 -4.38 -7.60 -7.47
N GLY A 43 -3.88 -7.56 -8.70
CA GLY A 43 -4.67 -7.34 -9.92
C GLY A 43 -4.21 -6.11 -10.69
N LEU A 44 -5.10 -5.58 -11.53
CA LEU A 44 -4.86 -4.36 -12.31
C LEU A 44 -4.99 -3.14 -11.39
N GLU A 45 -3.95 -2.32 -11.29
CA GLU A 45 -3.93 -1.14 -10.43
C GLU A 45 -3.43 0.08 -11.20
N MET A 46 -3.97 1.25 -10.85
CA MET A 46 -3.45 2.52 -11.32
C MET A 46 -2.52 3.13 -10.27
N GLY A 47 -1.31 3.45 -10.69
CA GLY A 47 -0.29 4.05 -9.87
C GLY A 47 0.17 5.39 -10.42
N LYS A 48 0.83 6.17 -9.56
CA LYS A 48 1.41 7.45 -9.91
C LYS A 48 2.94 7.35 -9.91
N VAL A 49 3.57 7.83 -10.97
CA VAL A 49 5.03 7.89 -11.05
C VAL A 49 5.56 8.81 -9.95
N SER A 50 6.53 8.31 -9.18
CA SER A 50 7.06 8.92 -7.96
C SER A 50 8.56 9.23 -8.01
N THR A 51 9.26 8.75 -9.02
CA THR A 51 10.69 9.00 -9.26
C THR A 51 10.88 9.36 -10.73
N PRO A 52 11.99 10.01 -11.10
CA PRO A 52 12.25 10.29 -12.51
C PRO A 52 12.53 8.99 -13.27
N LEU A 53 12.43 9.06 -14.59
CA LEU A 53 12.79 7.97 -15.50
C LEU A 53 14.31 7.74 -15.46
N THR A 54 14.72 6.53 -15.10
CA THR A 54 16.14 6.16 -14.97
C THR A 54 16.45 4.94 -15.84
N GLN A 55 17.67 4.83 -16.37
CA GLN A 55 18.06 3.69 -17.19
C GLN A 55 18.08 2.39 -16.37
N ILE A 56 17.62 1.28 -16.96
CA ILE A 56 17.51 0.00 -16.27
C ILE A 56 18.87 -0.53 -15.78
N ASN A 57 19.97 -0.18 -16.47
CA ASN A 57 21.33 -0.55 -16.09
C ASN A 57 21.77 0.05 -14.74
N GLU A 58 21.12 1.12 -14.29
CA GLU A 58 21.39 1.75 -12.99
C GLU A 58 20.58 1.13 -11.84
N TYR A 59 19.69 0.17 -12.14
CA TYR A 59 18.91 -0.51 -11.13
C TYR A 59 19.80 -1.44 -10.31
N LYS A 60 19.99 -1.10 -9.03
CA LYS A 60 20.81 -1.87 -8.07
C LYS A 60 20.00 -2.84 -7.20
N GLY A 61 18.71 -3.02 -7.49
CA GLY A 61 17.85 -3.91 -6.73
C GLY A 61 18.03 -5.38 -7.14
N SER A 62 17.77 -6.29 -6.20
CA SER A 62 17.80 -7.74 -6.43
C SER A 62 16.48 -8.32 -6.96
N LEU A 63 15.41 -7.52 -6.92
CA LEU A 63 14.06 -7.94 -7.31
C LEU A 63 13.84 -7.72 -8.81
N GLU A 64 13.27 -8.72 -9.46
CA GLU A 64 12.85 -8.64 -10.86
C GLU A 64 11.75 -7.57 -11.04
N LEU A 65 11.96 -6.69 -12.01
CA LEU A 65 11.06 -5.58 -12.28
C LEU A 65 9.95 -6.02 -13.23
N LYS A 66 8.70 -5.96 -12.76
CA LYS A 66 7.53 -6.09 -13.63
C LYS A 66 7.42 -4.87 -14.55
N ALA A 67 6.92 -5.09 -15.76
CA ALA A 67 6.73 -4.03 -16.74
C ALA A 67 5.46 -3.20 -16.47
N ILE A 68 5.53 -1.90 -16.78
CA ILE A 68 4.34 -1.06 -16.92
C ILE A 68 3.55 -1.52 -18.14
N LEU A 69 2.25 -1.75 -17.98
CA LEU A 69 1.42 -2.24 -19.08
C LEU A 69 1.14 -1.14 -20.10
N ARG A 70 0.67 0.02 -19.63
CA ARG A 70 0.24 1.12 -20.49
C ARG A 70 -0.02 2.41 -19.71
N LYS A 71 -0.13 3.51 -20.46
CA LYS A 71 -0.76 4.75 -19.97
C LYS A 71 -2.28 4.57 -19.86
N PRO A 72 -2.95 5.23 -18.91
CA PRO A 72 -4.38 5.12 -18.72
C PRO A 72 -5.16 5.69 -19.91
N THR A 73 -6.24 5.02 -20.28
CA THR A 73 -7.24 5.53 -21.23
C THR A 73 -8.20 6.47 -20.51
N LYS A 74 -9.08 7.13 -21.27
CA LYS A 74 -10.15 7.96 -20.68
C LYS A 74 -11.08 7.13 -19.80
N ASP A 75 -11.40 5.91 -20.24
CA ASP A 75 -12.28 5.00 -19.49
C ASP A 75 -11.62 4.59 -18.16
N ASP A 76 -10.32 4.27 -18.14
CA ASP A 76 -9.63 3.97 -16.88
C ASP A 76 -9.69 5.13 -15.89
N LEU A 77 -9.58 6.37 -16.37
CA LEU A 77 -9.67 7.54 -15.50
C LEU A 77 -11.08 7.71 -14.94
N ILE A 78 -12.11 7.40 -15.71
CA ILE A 78 -13.50 7.41 -15.24
C ILE A 78 -13.68 6.33 -14.17
N ASP A 79 -13.27 5.10 -14.47
CA ASP A 79 -13.37 3.95 -13.56
C ASP A 79 -12.60 4.19 -12.27
N TYR A 80 -11.39 4.76 -12.36
CA TYR A 80 -10.59 5.11 -11.19
C TYR A 80 -11.26 6.14 -10.30
N ASN A 81 -11.82 7.20 -10.87
CA ASN A 81 -12.53 8.22 -10.08
C ASN A 81 -13.80 7.64 -9.46
N PHE A 82 -14.53 6.79 -10.18
CA PHE A 82 -15.67 6.06 -9.63
C PHE A 82 -15.25 5.16 -8.46
N ASN A 83 -14.18 4.39 -8.64
CA ASN A 83 -13.62 3.49 -7.62
C ASN A 83 -13.12 4.24 -6.38
N LEU A 84 -12.57 5.46 -6.53
CA LEU A 84 -12.22 6.33 -5.41
C LEU A 84 -13.44 6.69 -4.56
N GLU A 85 -14.57 7.02 -5.17
CA GLU A 85 -15.81 7.33 -4.45
C GLU A 85 -16.42 6.08 -3.80
N GLN A 86 -16.44 4.96 -4.51
CA GLN A 86 -16.94 3.70 -3.96
C GLN A 86 -16.07 3.22 -2.80
N GLY A 87 -14.75 3.41 -2.86
CA GLY A 87 -13.83 3.12 -1.76
C GLY A 87 -14.20 3.89 -0.48
N LYS A 88 -14.46 5.20 -0.60
CA LYS A 88 -14.91 6.02 0.53
C LYS A 88 -16.24 5.53 1.12
N LYS A 89 -17.20 5.15 0.27
CA LYS A 89 -18.49 4.59 0.70
C LYS A 89 -18.32 3.27 1.42
N ALA A 90 -17.55 2.35 0.84
CA ALA A 90 -17.24 1.04 1.42
C ALA A 90 -16.56 1.19 2.79
N LEU A 91 -15.56 2.08 2.91
CA LEU A 91 -14.90 2.37 4.17
C LEU A 91 -15.90 2.82 5.26
N ASN A 92 -16.84 3.71 4.92
CA ASN A 92 -17.85 4.20 5.86
C ASN A 92 -18.83 3.10 6.27
N ILE A 93 -19.23 2.24 5.34
CA ILE A 93 -20.06 1.06 5.64
C ILE A 93 -19.30 0.14 6.62
N THR A 94 -18.03 -0.15 6.34
CA THR A 94 -17.22 -1.01 7.21
C THR A 94 -17.01 -0.41 8.58
N LYS A 95 -16.82 0.92 8.71
CA LYS A 95 -16.74 1.60 10.01
C LYS A 95 -17.98 1.33 10.87
N LYS A 96 -19.17 1.50 10.28
CA LYS A 96 -20.44 1.26 10.98
C LYS A 96 -20.59 -0.19 11.45
N GLU A 97 -20.18 -1.17 10.64
CA GLU A 97 -20.28 -2.58 11.02
C GLU A 97 -19.21 -2.98 12.06
N VAL A 98 -18.01 -2.40 11.99
CA VAL A 98 -16.97 -2.58 13.02
C VAL A 98 -17.43 -2.05 14.37
N GLU A 99 -18.06 -0.86 14.40
CA GLU A 99 -18.62 -0.27 15.62
C GLU A 99 -19.73 -1.14 16.21
N LYS A 100 -20.67 -1.63 15.38
CA LYS A 100 -21.77 -2.51 15.83
C LYS A 100 -21.29 -3.84 16.39
N LEU A 101 -20.19 -4.37 15.87
CA LEU A 101 -19.59 -5.63 16.30
C LEU A 101 -18.54 -5.45 17.40
N GLU A 102 -18.30 -4.20 17.83
CA GLU A 102 -17.31 -3.82 18.84
C GLU A 102 -15.90 -4.40 18.57
N LEU A 103 -15.52 -4.46 17.30
CA LEU A 103 -14.22 -5.02 16.90
C LEU A 103 -13.10 -4.01 17.19
N PRO A 104 -11.94 -4.46 17.74
CA PRO A 104 -10.79 -3.61 18.02
C PRO A 104 -10.02 -3.28 16.72
N MET A 105 -10.67 -2.60 15.78
CA MET A 105 -10.15 -2.27 14.45
C MET A 105 -10.24 -0.77 14.17
N ASP A 106 -9.11 -0.15 13.87
CA ASP A 106 -9.03 1.19 13.32
C ASP A 106 -8.88 1.12 11.80
N LEU A 107 -9.94 1.45 11.07
CA LEU A 107 -9.93 1.46 9.61
C LEU A 107 -9.23 2.71 9.06
N LEU A 108 -8.33 2.53 8.10
CA LEU A 108 -7.53 3.60 7.49
C LEU A 108 -8.07 3.99 6.12
N ASP A 109 -8.11 3.04 5.19
CA ASP A 109 -8.55 3.23 3.83
C ASP A 109 -9.26 2.00 3.27
N ALA A 110 -9.95 2.19 2.16
CA ALA A 110 -10.49 1.12 1.34
C ALA A 110 -10.27 1.48 -0.13
N VAL A 111 -9.52 0.64 -0.84
CA VAL A 111 -9.06 0.91 -2.21
C VAL A 111 -9.49 -0.24 -3.11
N TYR A 112 -10.17 0.10 -4.21
CA TYR A 112 -10.52 -0.87 -5.25
C TYR A 112 -9.35 -1.04 -6.23
N THR A 113 -9.25 -2.24 -6.80
CA THR A 113 -8.49 -2.46 -8.04
C THR A 113 -9.13 -1.69 -9.19
N LEU A 114 -8.37 -1.42 -10.26
CA LEU A 114 -8.84 -0.60 -11.38
C LEU A 114 -10.07 -1.22 -12.07
N ASP A 115 -10.12 -2.56 -12.16
CA ASP A 115 -11.24 -3.34 -12.69
C ASP A 115 -12.44 -3.46 -11.71
N GLY A 116 -12.33 -2.92 -10.50
CA GLY A 116 -13.38 -2.95 -9.47
C GLY A 116 -13.69 -4.33 -8.87
N THR A 117 -12.96 -5.38 -9.26
CA THR A 117 -13.26 -6.76 -8.85
C THR A 117 -12.89 -7.04 -7.40
N LYS A 118 -11.89 -6.34 -6.86
CA LYS A 118 -11.39 -6.50 -5.50
C LYS A 118 -11.30 -5.16 -4.78
N ILE A 119 -11.63 -5.17 -3.50
CA ILE A 119 -11.43 -4.06 -2.58
C ILE A 119 -10.49 -4.49 -1.44
N THR A 120 -9.45 -3.71 -1.21
CA THR A 120 -8.53 -3.89 -0.09
C THR A 120 -8.88 -2.86 0.99
N ILE A 121 -9.26 -3.32 2.17
CA ILE A 121 -9.56 -2.47 3.34
C ILE A 121 -8.38 -2.58 4.30
N THR A 122 -7.67 -1.47 4.50
CA THR A 122 -6.52 -1.42 5.40
C THR A 122 -6.96 -1.00 6.80
N TYR A 123 -6.48 -1.72 7.82
CA TYR A 123 -6.79 -1.43 9.21
C TYR A 123 -5.60 -1.66 10.14
N THR A 124 -5.68 -1.12 11.35
CA THR A 124 -4.79 -1.46 12.46
C THR A 124 -5.56 -2.01 13.63
N SER A 125 -4.90 -2.81 14.44
CA SER A 125 -5.46 -3.27 15.72
C SER A 125 -4.38 -3.22 16.77
N SER A 126 -4.78 -2.90 18.01
CA SER A 126 -3.96 -3.07 19.20
C SER A 126 -3.77 -4.54 19.56
N GLU A 127 -4.65 -5.41 19.07
CA GLU A 127 -4.61 -6.84 19.34
C GLU A 127 -3.87 -7.60 18.24
N LYS A 128 -3.22 -8.71 18.63
CA LYS A 128 -2.51 -9.58 17.68
C LYS A 128 -3.46 -10.31 16.73
N ARG A 129 -4.70 -10.55 17.14
CA ARG A 129 -5.69 -11.28 16.36
C ARG A 129 -7.05 -10.63 16.55
N VAL A 130 -7.70 -10.32 15.44
CA VAL A 130 -9.09 -9.85 15.41
C VAL A 130 -9.93 -10.93 14.75
N ASP A 131 -11.03 -11.34 15.38
CA ASP A 131 -11.99 -12.25 14.74
C ASP A 131 -12.98 -11.45 13.89
N PHE A 132 -12.70 -11.38 12.58
CA PHE A 132 -13.50 -10.61 11.62
C PHE A 132 -14.49 -11.49 10.83
N ARG A 133 -14.76 -12.75 11.22
CA ARG A 133 -15.62 -13.64 10.43
C ARG A 133 -17.05 -13.10 10.24
N GLU A 134 -17.65 -12.60 11.32
CA GLU A 134 -18.99 -12.00 11.28
C GLU A 134 -19.01 -10.69 10.49
N LEU A 135 -17.96 -9.87 10.62
CA LEU A 135 -17.78 -8.67 9.80
C LEU A 135 -17.75 -9.03 8.32
N LEU A 136 -16.93 -10.01 7.93
CA LEU A 136 -16.78 -10.42 6.54
C LEU A 136 -18.13 -10.87 5.94
N LYS A 137 -18.90 -11.68 6.69
CA LYS A 137 -20.24 -12.11 6.26
C LYS A 137 -21.14 -10.92 5.94
N LYS A 138 -21.16 -9.90 6.80
CA LYS A 138 -21.98 -8.70 6.57
C LYS A 138 -21.49 -7.89 5.37
N LEU A 139 -20.19 -7.68 5.26
CA LEU A 139 -19.62 -6.88 4.18
C LEU A 139 -19.85 -7.50 2.80
N VAL A 140 -19.78 -8.82 2.66
CA VAL A 140 -20.04 -9.52 1.39
C VAL A 140 -21.45 -9.24 0.85
N HIS A 141 -22.44 -8.98 1.72
CA HIS A 141 -23.79 -8.61 1.29
C HIS A 141 -23.93 -7.13 0.93
N LEU A 142 -23.06 -6.27 1.44
CA LEU A 142 -23.13 -4.81 1.26
C LEU A 142 -22.20 -4.30 0.16
N ILE A 143 -21.13 -5.02 -0.14
CA ILE A 143 -20.08 -4.63 -1.07
C ILE A 143 -19.97 -5.71 -2.15
N PRO A 144 -20.35 -5.42 -3.40
CA PRO A 144 -20.34 -6.39 -4.50
C PRO A 144 -18.94 -6.53 -5.11
N ALA A 145 -17.93 -6.83 -4.29
CA ALA A 145 -16.56 -7.07 -4.71
C ALA A 145 -15.86 -8.05 -3.77
N ARG A 146 -14.74 -8.64 -4.23
CA ARG A 146 -13.91 -9.48 -3.37
C ARG A 146 -13.24 -8.61 -2.30
N ILE A 147 -13.54 -8.85 -1.03
CA ILE A 147 -12.98 -8.08 0.09
C ILE A 147 -11.68 -8.73 0.57
N GLU A 148 -10.62 -7.93 0.64
CA GLU A 148 -9.35 -8.28 1.25
C GLU A 148 -9.12 -7.36 2.47
N LEU A 149 -8.95 -7.95 3.65
CA LEU A 149 -8.65 -7.21 4.88
C LEU A 149 -7.15 -7.21 5.11
N ARG A 150 -6.53 -6.02 5.10
CA ARG A 150 -5.08 -5.86 5.28
C ARG A 150 -4.78 -5.21 6.62
N GLN A 151 -4.18 -5.96 7.54
CA GLN A 151 -3.70 -5.43 8.81
C GLN A 151 -2.31 -4.80 8.63
N ILE A 152 -2.11 -3.58 9.12
CA ILE A 152 -0.80 -2.94 9.21
C ILE A 152 -0.44 -2.63 10.67
N ALA A 153 0.86 -2.48 10.93
CA ALA A 153 1.35 -2.13 12.26
C ALA A 153 0.95 -0.70 12.66
N SER A 154 0.83 -0.44 13.96
CA SER A 154 0.56 0.90 14.49
C SER A 154 1.61 1.94 14.05
N ARG A 155 2.87 1.53 13.92
CA ARG A 155 3.94 2.40 13.41
C ARG A 155 3.78 2.72 11.92
N ASP A 156 3.29 1.79 11.11
CA ASP A 156 2.99 2.05 9.69
C ASP A 156 1.81 3.01 9.55
N LYS A 157 0.79 2.89 10.41
CA LYS A 157 -0.26 3.92 10.53
C LYS A 157 0.32 5.28 10.88
N ALA A 158 1.18 5.36 11.89
CA ALA A 158 1.83 6.60 12.27
C ALA A 158 2.68 7.18 11.12
N LYS A 159 3.32 6.33 10.32
CA LYS A 159 4.03 6.75 9.10
C LYS A 159 3.07 7.37 8.09
N MET A 160 1.96 6.71 7.79
CA MET A 160 0.95 7.16 6.82
C MET A 160 0.24 8.44 7.24
N VAL A 161 -0.09 8.59 8.52
CA VAL A 161 -0.79 9.77 9.06
C VAL A 161 0.19 10.93 9.32
N GLY A 162 1.44 10.61 9.66
CA GLY A 162 2.41 11.58 10.16
C GLY A 162 2.14 11.98 11.62
N GLY A 163 2.84 13.01 12.09
CA GLY A 163 2.66 13.54 13.43
C GLY A 163 3.94 14.14 14.02
N ILE A 164 3.87 14.52 15.30
CA ILE A 164 4.99 15.03 16.09
C ILE A 164 5.33 13.99 17.16
N GLY A 165 6.60 13.62 17.24
CA GLY A 165 7.09 12.72 18.28
C GLY A 165 7.21 13.42 19.63
N ILE A 166 7.40 12.65 20.70
CA ILE A 166 7.64 13.18 22.05
C ILE A 166 8.87 14.10 22.15
N CYS A 167 9.78 14.01 21.18
CA CYS A 167 10.93 14.90 21.04
C CYS A 167 10.59 16.27 20.42
N GLY A 168 9.34 16.53 20.06
CA GLY A 168 8.89 17.78 19.44
C GLY A 168 9.16 17.89 17.94
N LEU A 169 9.75 16.87 17.31
CA LEU A 169 10.04 16.84 15.87
C LEU A 169 9.01 15.99 15.09
N PRO A 170 8.89 16.17 13.77
CA PRO A 170 8.12 15.25 12.92
C PRO A 170 8.56 13.81 13.12
N LEU A 171 7.63 12.87 13.07
CA LEU A 171 7.92 11.45 13.32
C LEU A 171 9.08 10.95 12.45
N CYS A 172 10.06 10.29 13.08
CA CYS A 172 11.22 9.72 12.39
C CYS A 172 10.81 8.72 11.30
N CYS A 173 9.71 7.98 11.53
CA CYS A 173 9.17 7.00 10.59
C CYS A 173 8.57 7.61 9.32
N SER A 174 8.11 8.86 9.38
CA SER A 174 7.55 9.61 8.25
C SER A 174 8.59 10.45 7.51
N THR A 175 9.80 10.57 8.05
CA THR A 175 10.85 11.45 7.53
C THR A 175 12.03 10.66 6.98
N PHE A 176 12.94 10.20 7.85
CA PHE A 176 14.20 9.58 7.42
C PHE A 176 14.28 8.08 7.72
N LEU A 177 13.61 7.60 8.77
CA LEU A 177 13.65 6.20 9.19
C LEU A 177 12.46 5.43 8.60
N THR A 178 12.35 5.37 7.28
CA THR A 178 11.13 4.87 6.60
C THR A 178 11.07 3.34 6.47
N GLN A 179 12.18 2.65 6.73
CA GLN A 179 12.31 1.20 6.74
C GLN A 179 12.83 0.75 8.11
N PHE A 180 12.23 -0.33 8.64
CA PHE A 180 12.62 -0.91 9.92
C PHE A 180 13.10 -2.32 9.68
N GLU A 181 14.33 -2.59 10.09
CA GLU A 181 14.80 -3.95 10.27
C GLU A 181 14.33 -4.47 11.63
N GLY A 182 14.04 -5.76 11.71
CA GLY A 182 13.84 -6.45 12.97
C GLY A 182 15.06 -6.27 13.89
N ILE A 183 14.84 -6.31 15.21
CA ILE A 183 15.92 -6.17 16.17
C ILE A 183 16.58 -7.54 16.28
N SER A 184 17.75 -7.71 15.67
CA SER A 184 18.50 -8.95 15.84
C SER A 184 18.94 -9.13 17.29
N ILE A 185 19.10 -10.38 17.72
CA ILE A 185 19.62 -10.72 19.05
C ILE A 185 20.97 -10.02 19.31
N ALA A 186 21.81 -9.92 18.28
CA ALA A 186 23.09 -9.21 18.36
C ALA A 186 22.91 -7.70 18.62
N LYS A 187 21.98 -7.04 17.91
CA LYS A 187 21.65 -5.62 18.15
C LYS A 187 21.13 -5.38 19.57
N ALA A 188 20.23 -6.24 20.05
CA ALA A 188 19.69 -6.16 21.41
C ALA A 188 20.78 -6.35 22.48
N LYS A 189 21.66 -7.33 22.31
CA LYS A 189 22.80 -7.58 23.22
C LYS A 189 23.81 -6.44 23.22
N ASN A 190 24.14 -5.86 22.05
CA ASN A 190 25.04 -4.70 21.95
C ASN A 190 24.50 -3.47 22.68
N GLN A 191 23.18 -3.33 22.77
CA GLN A 191 22.53 -2.24 23.53
C GLN A 191 22.29 -2.60 25.00
N MET A 192 22.78 -3.75 25.47
CA MET A 192 22.57 -4.26 26.83
C MET A 192 21.09 -4.35 27.22
N LEU A 193 20.19 -4.57 26.25
CA LEU A 193 18.75 -4.70 26.49
C LEU A 193 18.41 -6.14 26.93
N THR A 194 17.47 -6.27 27.86
CA THR A 194 16.89 -7.57 28.21
C THR A 194 16.15 -8.15 27.01
N LEU A 195 16.45 -9.41 26.65
CA LEU A 195 15.89 -10.06 25.48
C LEU A 195 14.38 -10.28 25.67
N ASN A 196 13.58 -9.56 24.87
CA ASN A 196 12.14 -9.75 24.77
C ASN A 196 11.83 -10.46 23.45
N ILE A 197 11.87 -11.79 23.46
CA ILE A 197 11.75 -12.64 22.26
C ILE A 197 10.50 -12.30 21.41
N PRO A 198 9.31 -12.05 21.99
CA PRO A 198 8.13 -11.62 21.23
C PRO A 198 8.22 -10.27 20.49
N LYS A 199 9.25 -9.45 20.76
CA LYS A 199 9.42 -8.08 20.23
C LYS A 199 10.70 -7.89 19.40
N LEU A 200 11.47 -8.96 19.17
CA LEU A 200 12.67 -8.97 18.31
C LEU A 200 12.29 -9.01 16.83
#